data_AF-A0AA39IP93-F1
#
_entry.id   AF-A0AA39IP93-F1
#
_cell.length_a   1.000
_cell.length_b   1.000
_cell.length_c   1.000
_cell.angle_alpha   90.00
_cell.angle_beta   90.00
_cell.angle_gamma   90.00
#
_symmetry.space_group_name_H-M   'P 1'
#
loop_
_entity.id
_entity.type
_entity.pdbx_description
1 polymer ?
#
loop_
_entity_poly.entity_id
_entity_poly.type
_entity_poly.pdbx_seq_one_letter_code
_entity_poly.pdbx_strand_id
1 'polypeptide(L)'
;MVSSIVVGLLYIFLVFTTLPLHVIILTILLQKSEFRNLTAYRIMMNMSMAECVIILGHAAAGIMSICQTTFNSYFDRISGCFVSVGWVGVTLLSLTLSLNRFLVFVGFKIAAKTEMFCFKLMIVFVWTVTAVLFGVHLIPEASITQCMYLSFYHLQDIQVWDNIRQAFDYCNSAIRLNKEHIIAYQNNDEVKYHMDPIDITQVTDCHIITLGIGHDVRVETTLKEKFSNTCKFQGADPIIRINKDIYKPIGEYFPFAIGNDTRVEATSVKEDPSTQEYTYRNFSHIELIEFLSDKAKVPSSQIIDQLLLDIEYAEFAMVDYFFLNGKLDSAGYTICQWNGEFHYPNDNQKAEFGRLMKQIAKDERYLFFNLDNTYHTRLYFVNVADQRCFDRYLGISHCLMSVGFITAGIASILQRDPGNIAGTGAKLMTACIRVQTGLNIALAFDRIKIVCNVKIPDWTLTALLVFSWMLAITHFTLLMSPLSDFPFHPSSFAPKYDYSKPFSAVQQKIGYFYSLSVAFTTFCLYLFVVLYLMHKQKKFNLNGANFKQKWILIQATVRFTSDATVTVFYHLGPHFLTPSVGMAIAIVTGYLVNYLVIPTVLYIGFNRTLRREMFARQSGKELPKSSVLFALSTRKT
;
A
#
# COMPACT_ATOMS: atom_id res chain seq x y z
N MET A 1 -19.64 -19.18 -9.53
CA MET A 1 -18.99 -20.21 -8.76
C MET A 1 -18.86 -19.72 -7.28
N VAL A 2 -19.22 -20.29 -6.09
CA VAL A 2 -20.39 -21.03 -5.47
C VAL A 2 -21.01 -20.12 -4.42
N SER A 3 -20.19 -19.76 -3.43
CA SER A 3 -20.39 -18.61 -2.56
C SER A 3 -20.71 -17.34 -3.36
N SER A 4 -20.32 -17.22 -4.64
CA SER A 4 -20.70 -16.10 -5.51
C SER A 4 -22.15 -16.11 -6.03
N ILE A 5 -22.83 -17.27 -6.19
CA ILE A 5 -24.30 -17.28 -6.36
C ILE A 5 -25.01 -17.11 -5.02
N VAL A 6 -24.44 -17.61 -3.92
CA VAL A 6 -24.96 -17.31 -2.58
C VAL A 6 -24.93 -15.78 -2.40
N VAL A 7 -23.76 -15.15 -2.50
CA VAL A 7 -23.51 -13.70 -2.59
C VAL A 7 -24.43 -13.00 -3.60
N GLY A 8 -24.61 -13.53 -4.79
CA GLY A 8 -25.43 -12.93 -5.84
C GLY A 8 -26.93 -12.95 -5.54
N LEU A 9 -27.49 -14.10 -5.16
CA LEU A 9 -28.89 -14.24 -4.72
C LEU A 9 -29.16 -13.38 -3.49
N LEU A 10 -28.17 -13.26 -2.62
CA LEU A 10 -28.20 -12.43 -1.43
C LEU A 10 -28.18 -10.93 -1.78
N TYR A 11 -27.31 -10.49 -2.71
CA TYR A 11 -27.34 -9.16 -3.30
C TYR A 11 -28.75 -8.84 -3.85
N ILE A 12 -29.33 -9.75 -4.64
CA ILE A 12 -30.68 -9.59 -5.22
C ILE A 12 -31.80 -9.61 -4.17
N PHE A 13 -31.73 -10.47 -3.15
CA PHE A 13 -32.75 -10.59 -2.10
C PHE A 13 -32.94 -9.29 -1.31
N LEU A 14 -31.85 -8.58 -0.98
CA LEU A 14 -31.97 -7.29 -0.29
C LEU A 14 -32.18 -6.08 -1.22
N VAL A 15 -31.89 -6.18 -2.54
CA VAL A 15 -32.51 -5.26 -3.52
C VAL A 15 -34.03 -5.36 -3.44
N PHE A 16 -34.57 -6.58 -3.52
CA PHE A 16 -36.03 -6.82 -3.52
C PHE A 16 -36.73 -6.42 -2.21
N THR A 17 -36.07 -6.50 -1.05
CA THR A 17 -36.69 -6.10 0.23
C THR A 17 -36.43 -4.64 0.61
N THR A 18 -35.31 -4.03 0.23
CA THR A 18 -35.02 -2.63 0.61
C THR A 18 -35.55 -1.60 -0.38
N LEU A 19 -35.58 -1.89 -1.69
CA LEU A 19 -36.09 -0.94 -2.68
C LEU A 19 -37.56 -0.56 -2.45
N PRO A 20 -38.50 -1.48 -2.16
CA PRO A 20 -39.89 -1.11 -1.87
C PRO A 20 -40.01 -0.24 -0.62
N LEU A 21 -39.18 -0.47 0.41
CA LEU A 21 -39.18 0.34 1.63
C LEU A 21 -38.73 1.78 1.36
N HIS A 22 -37.66 2.00 0.57
CA HIS A 22 -37.27 3.35 0.17
C HIS A 22 -38.33 4.03 -0.70
N VAL A 23 -38.99 3.30 -1.61
CA VAL A 23 -40.10 3.83 -2.43
C VAL A 23 -41.31 4.22 -1.57
N ILE A 24 -41.68 3.40 -0.56
CA ILE A 24 -42.75 3.72 0.39
C ILE A 24 -42.39 4.96 1.21
N ILE A 25 -41.17 5.06 1.72
CA ILE A 25 -40.68 6.24 2.45
C ILE A 25 -40.76 7.49 1.56
N LEU A 26 -40.25 7.42 0.32
CA LEU A 26 -40.34 8.52 -0.64
C LEU A 26 -41.80 8.93 -0.91
N THR A 27 -42.70 7.97 -1.08
CA THR A 27 -44.13 8.20 -1.31
C THR A 27 -44.77 8.93 -0.13
N ILE A 28 -44.53 8.48 1.11
CA ILE A 28 -45.04 9.13 2.33
C ILE A 28 -44.52 10.57 2.47
N LEU A 29 -43.22 10.78 2.24
CA LEU A 29 -42.58 12.10 2.34
C LEU A 29 -43.02 13.06 1.21
N LEU A 30 -43.36 12.56 0.03
CA LEU A 30 -43.86 13.34 -1.10
C LEU A 30 -45.35 13.64 -1.00
N GLN A 31 -46.16 12.77 -0.40
CA GLN A 31 -47.62 12.97 -0.29
C GLN A 31 -48.02 13.86 0.89
N LYS A 32 -47.38 13.73 2.07
CA LYS A 32 -47.77 14.47 3.29
C LYS A 32 -47.15 15.87 3.33
N SER A 33 -48.02 16.89 3.22
CA SER A 33 -47.64 18.32 3.26
C SER A 33 -46.87 18.70 4.52
N GLU A 34 -47.24 18.14 5.67
CA GLU A 34 -46.59 18.33 6.98
C GLU A 34 -45.07 18.05 6.91
N PHE A 35 -44.68 16.88 6.38
CA PHE A 35 -43.27 16.53 6.22
C PHE A 35 -42.58 17.38 5.16
N ARG A 36 -43.27 17.73 4.06
CA ARG A 36 -42.71 18.61 3.02
C ARG A 36 -42.39 20.02 3.52
N ASN A 37 -42.97 20.47 4.63
CA ASN A 37 -42.69 21.79 5.20
C ASN A 37 -41.47 21.81 6.14
N LEU A 38 -40.92 20.64 6.52
CA LEU A 38 -39.84 20.52 7.48
C LEU A 38 -38.50 20.15 6.81
N THR A 39 -37.46 20.93 7.08
CA THR A 39 -36.13 20.81 6.45
C THR A 39 -35.52 19.41 6.58
N ALA A 40 -35.56 18.82 7.78
CA ALA A 40 -35.06 17.47 8.04
C ALA A 40 -35.66 16.41 7.09
N TYR A 41 -36.96 16.47 6.83
CA TYR A 41 -37.66 15.49 6.00
C TYR A 41 -37.34 15.65 4.51
N ARG A 42 -37.05 16.87 4.05
CA ARG A 42 -36.52 17.11 2.68
C ARG A 42 -35.13 16.51 2.50
N ILE A 43 -34.28 16.56 3.53
CA ILE A 43 -32.95 15.93 3.51
C ILE A 43 -33.09 14.40 3.50
N MET A 44 -33.94 13.82 4.36
CA MET A 44 -34.21 12.37 4.38
C MET A 44 -34.81 11.86 3.06
N MET A 45 -35.67 12.65 2.40
CA MET A 45 -36.18 12.34 1.07
C MET A 45 -35.06 12.24 0.02
N ASN A 46 -34.10 13.17 0.03
CA ASN A 46 -32.93 13.11 -0.86
C ASN A 46 -31.99 11.94 -0.51
N MET A 47 -31.87 11.61 0.78
CA MET A 47 -31.08 10.47 1.25
C MET A 47 -31.64 9.16 0.69
N SER A 48 -32.96 8.94 0.77
CA SER A 48 -33.63 7.80 0.15
C SER A 48 -33.47 7.76 -1.39
N MET A 49 -33.40 8.90 -2.08
CA MET A 49 -33.10 8.94 -3.52
C MET A 49 -31.67 8.46 -3.82
N ALA A 50 -30.67 8.94 -3.08
CA ALA A 50 -29.28 8.48 -3.23
C ALA A 50 -29.14 6.99 -2.86
N GLU A 51 -29.90 6.52 -1.87
CA GLU A 51 -29.97 5.11 -1.49
C GLU A 51 -30.56 4.19 -2.56
N CYS A 52 -31.49 4.69 -3.39
CA CYS A 52 -31.95 3.98 -4.59
C CYS A 52 -30.87 3.89 -5.67
N VAL A 53 -30.02 4.91 -5.82
CA VAL A 53 -28.87 4.86 -6.77
C VAL A 53 -27.86 3.78 -6.35
N ILE A 54 -27.58 3.65 -5.04
CA ILE A 54 -26.74 2.54 -4.52
C ILE A 54 -27.37 1.18 -4.86
N ILE A 55 -28.70 1.05 -4.74
CA ILE A 55 -29.43 -0.19 -5.05
C ILE A 55 -29.27 -0.61 -6.51
N LEU A 56 -29.29 0.32 -7.47
CA LEU A 56 -29.10 -0.01 -8.89
C LEU A 56 -27.73 -0.65 -9.17
N GLY A 57 -26.66 -0.03 -8.67
CA GLY A 57 -25.29 -0.56 -8.87
C GLY A 57 -25.07 -1.92 -8.18
N HIS A 58 -25.70 -2.15 -7.02
CA HIS A 58 -25.65 -3.45 -6.36
C HIS A 58 -26.62 -4.49 -6.93
N ALA A 59 -27.70 -4.10 -7.59
CA ALA A 59 -28.53 -5.01 -8.37
C ALA A 59 -27.74 -5.55 -9.57
N ALA A 60 -27.01 -4.67 -10.27
CA ALA A 60 -26.09 -5.07 -11.33
C ALA A 60 -24.93 -5.95 -10.79
N ALA A 61 -24.30 -5.58 -9.67
CA ALA A 61 -23.30 -6.43 -9.00
C ALA A 61 -23.90 -7.78 -8.54
N GLY A 62 -25.18 -7.81 -8.18
CA GLY A 62 -25.97 -9.00 -7.90
C GLY A 62 -26.09 -9.88 -9.12
N ILE A 63 -26.55 -9.33 -10.24
CA ILE A 63 -26.63 -10.04 -11.53
C ILE A 63 -25.24 -10.55 -11.94
N MET A 64 -24.19 -9.73 -11.91
CA MET A 64 -22.81 -10.13 -12.25
C MET A 64 -22.27 -11.24 -11.33
N SER A 65 -22.53 -11.16 -10.02
CA SER A 65 -22.15 -12.20 -9.05
C SER A 65 -22.93 -13.50 -9.28
N ILE A 66 -24.25 -13.42 -9.54
CA ILE A 66 -25.01 -14.58 -10.01
C ILE A 66 -24.44 -15.04 -11.36
N CYS A 67 -23.94 -14.19 -12.24
CA CYS A 67 -23.48 -14.53 -13.59
C CYS A 67 -22.09 -15.17 -13.69
N GLN A 68 -21.13 -14.78 -12.85
CA GLN A 68 -19.68 -14.98 -13.11
C GLN A 68 -19.17 -14.32 -14.39
N THR A 69 -19.83 -13.23 -14.80
CA THR A 69 -19.30 -12.34 -15.82
C THR A 69 -19.68 -10.91 -15.47
N THR A 70 -18.78 -9.98 -15.78
CA THR A 70 -18.99 -8.54 -15.75
C THR A 70 -19.78 -8.03 -16.96
N PHE A 71 -20.08 -8.92 -17.93
CA PHE A 71 -20.64 -8.66 -19.27
C PHE A 71 -19.75 -7.79 -20.16
N ASN A 72 -19.36 -6.60 -19.70
CA ASN A 72 -18.40 -5.71 -20.33
C ASN A 72 -17.79 -4.79 -19.25
N SER A 73 -16.52 -4.39 -19.42
CA SER A 73 -15.83 -3.37 -18.63
C SER A 73 -16.70 -2.13 -18.32
N TYR A 74 -17.42 -1.59 -19.31
CA TYR A 74 -18.33 -0.46 -19.13
C TYR A 74 -19.50 -0.77 -18.18
N PHE A 75 -20.06 -1.98 -18.21
CA PHE A 75 -21.20 -2.35 -17.37
C PHE A 75 -20.79 -2.48 -15.90
N ASP A 76 -19.66 -3.13 -15.63
CA ASP A 76 -19.09 -3.20 -14.29
C ASP A 76 -18.67 -1.82 -13.77
N ARG A 77 -17.96 -1.04 -14.60
CA ARG A 77 -17.52 0.33 -14.26
C ARG A 77 -18.70 1.25 -13.94
N ILE A 78 -19.74 1.30 -14.78
CA ILE A 78 -20.94 2.13 -14.55
C ILE A 78 -21.68 1.66 -13.28
N SER A 79 -21.75 0.35 -13.05
CA SER A 79 -22.33 -0.21 -11.82
C SER A 79 -21.55 0.22 -10.57
N GLY A 80 -20.22 0.15 -10.62
CA GLY A 80 -19.32 0.66 -9.60
C GLY A 80 -19.44 2.18 -9.39
N CYS A 81 -19.68 2.94 -10.44
CA CYS A 81 -19.93 4.38 -10.38
C CYS A 81 -21.25 4.69 -9.65
N PHE A 82 -22.35 3.96 -9.93
CA PHE A 82 -23.62 4.14 -9.20
C PHE A 82 -23.47 3.82 -7.71
N VAL A 83 -22.77 2.73 -7.37
CA VAL A 83 -22.41 2.43 -5.97
C VAL A 83 -21.58 3.57 -5.37
N SER A 84 -20.51 3.99 -6.04
CA SER A 84 -19.64 5.10 -5.61
C SER A 84 -20.43 6.35 -5.24
N VAL A 85 -21.15 6.94 -6.19
CA VAL A 85 -21.69 8.28 -6.02
C VAL A 85 -22.94 8.32 -5.15
N GLY A 86 -23.75 7.25 -5.16
CA GLY A 86 -24.84 7.11 -4.22
C GLY A 86 -24.33 7.14 -2.77
N TRP A 87 -23.21 6.46 -2.49
CA TRP A 87 -22.59 6.47 -1.17
C TRP A 87 -21.95 7.81 -0.77
N VAL A 88 -21.37 8.56 -1.72
CA VAL A 88 -20.96 9.97 -1.46
C VAL A 88 -22.18 10.83 -1.12
N GLY A 89 -23.25 10.70 -1.90
CA GLY A 89 -24.50 11.44 -1.71
C GLY A 89 -25.11 11.19 -0.33
N VAL A 90 -25.24 9.91 0.06
CA VAL A 90 -25.71 9.51 1.39
C VAL A 90 -24.83 10.08 2.50
N THR A 91 -23.50 10.09 2.33
CA THR A 91 -22.57 10.65 3.34
C THR A 91 -22.75 12.16 3.52
N LEU A 92 -22.80 12.92 2.41
CA LEU A 92 -22.97 14.38 2.45
C LEU A 92 -24.39 14.79 2.89
N LEU A 93 -25.42 14.02 2.55
CA LEU A 93 -26.78 14.22 3.05
C LEU A 93 -26.91 13.86 4.55
N SER A 94 -26.14 12.88 5.04
CA SER A 94 -26.03 12.58 6.48
C SER A 94 -25.39 13.74 7.24
N LEU A 95 -24.30 14.33 6.71
CA LEU A 95 -23.70 15.56 7.25
C LEU A 95 -24.72 16.71 7.26
N THR A 96 -25.43 16.91 6.14
CA THR A 96 -26.47 17.95 6.00
C THR A 96 -27.61 17.76 7.02
N LEU A 97 -28.04 16.51 7.27
CA LEU A 97 -29.04 16.18 8.29
C LEU A 97 -28.50 16.42 9.71
N SER A 98 -27.24 16.06 9.98
CA SER A 98 -26.61 16.29 11.29
C SER A 98 -26.51 17.77 11.63
N LEU A 99 -26.19 18.64 10.66
CA LEU A 99 -26.19 20.08 10.83
C LEU A 99 -27.59 20.63 11.09
N ASN A 100 -28.62 20.14 10.38
CA ASN A 100 -30.00 20.54 10.64
C ASN A 100 -30.45 20.16 12.07
N ARG A 101 -30.04 18.99 12.57
CA ARG A 101 -30.29 18.59 13.96
C ARG A 101 -29.50 19.42 14.97
N PHE A 102 -28.22 19.71 14.69
CA PHE A 102 -27.38 20.55 15.56
C PHE A 102 -27.97 21.95 15.77
N LEU A 103 -28.38 22.62 14.69
CA LEU A 103 -28.99 23.96 14.78
C LEU A 103 -30.28 23.97 15.61
N VAL A 104 -31.10 22.91 15.49
CA VAL A 104 -32.31 22.72 16.31
C VAL A 104 -31.95 22.48 17.79
N PHE A 105 -31.00 21.60 18.09
CA PHE A 105 -30.60 21.31 19.48
C PHE A 105 -29.89 22.47 20.19
N VAL A 106 -29.14 23.30 19.46
CA VAL A 106 -28.50 24.53 19.98
C VAL A 106 -29.51 25.69 20.09
N GLY A 107 -30.73 25.54 19.56
CA GLY A 107 -31.74 26.59 19.56
C GLY A 107 -31.35 27.81 18.71
N PHE A 108 -30.52 27.60 17.68
CA PHE A 108 -29.92 28.69 16.89
C PHE A 108 -30.96 29.33 15.97
N LYS A 109 -31.40 30.56 16.32
CA LYS A 109 -32.56 31.23 15.72
C LYS A 109 -32.27 31.81 14.33
N ILE A 110 -32.30 30.96 13.30
CA ILE A 110 -32.34 31.38 11.89
C ILE A 110 -33.79 31.67 11.49
N ALA A 111 -34.02 32.69 10.65
CA ALA A 111 -35.31 32.88 9.99
C ALA A 111 -35.61 31.69 9.06
N ALA A 112 -36.79 31.06 9.17
CA ALA A 112 -37.10 29.81 8.49
C ALA A 112 -36.95 29.85 6.95
N LYS A 113 -37.15 31.01 6.30
CA LYS A 113 -36.87 31.18 4.87
C LYS A 113 -35.38 31.05 4.55
N THR A 114 -34.51 31.62 5.38
CA THR A 114 -33.05 31.54 5.26
C THR A 114 -32.55 30.13 5.57
N GLU A 115 -33.06 29.48 6.62
CA GLU A 115 -32.73 28.08 6.93
C GLU A 115 -33.05 27.17 5.72
N MET A 116 -34.29 27.25 5.23
CA MET A 116 -34.75 26.47 4.07
C MET A 116 -33.95 26.76 2.79
N PHE A 117 -33.46 27.99 2.60
CA PHE A 117 -32.59 28.36 1.48
C PHE A 117 -31.18 27.75 1.62
N CYS A 118 -30.55 27.87 2.79
CA CYS A 118 -29.24 27.29 3.07
C CYS A 118 -29.24 25.76 2.88
N PHE A 119 -30.22 25.04 3.44
CA PHE A 119 -30.29 23.59 3.26
C PHE A 119 -30.68 23.17 1.83
N LYS A 120 -31.43 24.00 1.08
CA LYS A 120 -31.63 23.77 -0.37
C LYS A 120 -30.32 23.90 -1.14
N LEU A 121 -29.50 24.91 -0.85
CA LEU A 121 -28.17 25.07 -1.45
C LEU A 121 -27.26 23.89 -1.11
N MET A 122 -27.25 23.41 0.15
CA MET A 122 -26.49 22.21 0.52
C MET A 122 -26.93 20.98 -0.27
N ILE A 123 -28.23 20.72 -0.41
CA ILE A 123 -28.75 19.58 -1.20
C ILE A 123 -28.35 19.70 -2.68
N VAL A 124 -28.43 20.90 -3.27
CA VAL A 124 -27.98 21.13 -4.65
C VAL A 124 -26.47 20.87 -4.78
N PHE A 125 -25.66 21.38 -3.84
CA PHE A 125 -24.23 21.10 -3.78
C PHE A 125 -23.93 19.60 -3.69
N VAL A 126 -24.65 18.82 -2.86
CA VAL A 126 -24.47 17.36 -2.83
C VAL A 126 -24.72 16.72 -4.19
N TRP A 127 -25.81 17.06 -4.88
CA TRP A 127 -26.13 16.48 -6.19
C TRP A 127 -25.17 16.95 -7.30
N THR A 128 -24.68 18.20 -7.25
CA THR A 128 -23.62 18.68 -8.15
C THR A 128 -22.33 17.89 -7.92
N VAL A 129 -21.95 17.69 -6.65
CA VAL A 129 -20.79 16.92 -6.25
C VAL A 129 -20.93 15.46 -6.70
N THR A 130 -22.04 14.76 -6.42
CA THR A 130 -22.21 13.38 -6.89
C THR A 130 -22.24 13.24 -8.42
N ALA A 131 -22.78 14.23 -9.16
CA ALA A 131 -22.79 14.23 -10.61
C ALA A 131 -21.39 14.45 -11.23
N VAL A 132 -20.66 15.49 -10.81
CA VAL A 132 -19.27 15.74 -11.24
C VAL A 132 -18.40 14.52 -10.98
N LEU A 133 -18.54 13.95 -9.79
CA LEU A 133 -17.76 12.80 -9.33
C LEU A 133 -18.24 11.45 -9.89
N PHE A 134 -19.40 11.40 -10.55
CA PHE A 134 -19.80 10.27 -11.41
C PHE A 134 -19.06 10.38 -12.74
N GLY A 135 -18.99 11.60 -13.30
CA GLY A 135 -18.15 11.93 -14.45
C GLY A 135 -16.68 11.55 -14.23
N VAL A 136 -16.07 11.98 -13.12
CA VAL A 136 -14.66 11.65 -12.79
C VAL A 136 -14.41 10.14 -12.77
N HIS A 137 -15.31 9.33 -12.20
CA HIS A 137 -15.13 7.86 -12.22
C HIS A 137 -15.39 7.19 -13.57
N LEU A 138 -15.95 7.91 -14.54
CA LEU A 138 -16.02 7.52 -15.94
C LEU A 138 -14.80 8.00 -16.74
N ILE A 139 -14.10 9.07 -16.31
CA ILE A 139 -12.76 9.42 -16.80
C ILE A 139 -11.79 8.31 -16.38
N PRO A 140 -11.00 7.70 -17.29
CA PRO A 140 -9.94 6.78 -16.92
C PRO A 140 -8.78 7.56 -16.26
N GLU A 141 -8.89 7.81 -14.95
CA GLU A 141 -7.73 7.95 -14.06
C GLU A 141 -6.98 6.60 -14.08
N ALA A 142 -6.05 6.47 -15.02
CA ALA A 142 -5.15 5.33 -15.08
C ALA A 142 -3.91 5.61 -14.21
N SER A 143 -3.52 4.66 -13.37
CA SER A 143 -2.14 4.59 -12.86
C SER A 143 -1.18 4.37 -14.04
N ILE A 144 0.14 4.56 -13.87
CA ILE A 144 1.08 4.29 -14.99
C ILE A 144 0.98 2.83 -15.46
N THR A 145 0.88 1.88 -14.53
CA THR A 145 0.68 0.45 -14.83
C THR A 145 -0.66 0.21 -15.54
N GLN A 146 -1.75 0.81 -15.06
CA GLN A 146 -3.06 0.70 -15.71
C GLN A 146 -3.12 1.38 -17.08
N CYS A 147 -2.35 2.45 -17.29
CA CYS A 147 -2.22 3.14 -18.58
C CYS A 147 -1.52 2.21 -19.57
N MET A 148 -0.36 1.66 -19.20
CA MET A 148 0.36 0.68 -20.02
C MET A 148 -0.50 -0.56 -20.28
N TYR A 149 -1.22 -1.07 -19.28
CA TYR A 149 -2.16 -2.18 -19.45
C TYR A 149 -3.26 -1.86 -20.47
N LEU A 150 -3.86 -0.68 -20.42
CA LEU A 150 -4.88 -0.24 -21.38
C LEU A 150 -4.29 -0.05 -22.80
N SER A 151 -3.09 0.51 -22.92
CA SER A 151 -2.36 0.62 -24.19
C SER A 151 -2.03 -0.76 -24.79
N PHE A 152 -1.72 -1.76 -23.96
CA PHE A 152 -1.47 -3.13 -24.41
C PHE A 152 -2.75 -3.97 -24.60
N TYR A 153 -3.88 -3.60 -24.00
CA TYR A 153 -5.09 -4.42 -23.92
C TYR A 153 -5.65 -4.83 -25.28
N HIS A 154 -5.52 -3.97 -26.30
CA HIS A 154 -6.01 -4.22 -27.66
C HIS A 154 -4.98 -4.88 -28.59
N LEU A 155 -3.72 -4.98 -28.17
CA LEU A 155 -2.66 -5.62 -28.94
C LEU A 155 -2.68 -7.15 -28.74
N GLN A 156 -2.21 -7.91 -29.72
CA GLN A 156 -1.73 -9.28 -29.47
C GLN A 156 -0.41 -9.24 -28.69
N ASP A 157 -0.02 -10.33 -28.03
CA ASP A 157 1.19 -10.32 -27.18
C ASP A 157 2.45 -10.02 -28.01
N ILE A 158 2.60 -10.67 -29.17
CA ILE A 158 3.67 -10.41 -30.15
C ILE A 158 3.80 -8.93 -30.56
N GLN A 159 2.69 -8.19 -30.62
CA GLN A 159 2.68 -6.78 -31.03
C GLN A 159 3.16 -5.82 -29.93
N VAL A 160 3.22 -6.25 -28.67
CA VAL A 160 3.65 -5.38 -27.57
C VAL A 160 5.08 -4.90 -27.76
N TRP A 161 5.99 -5.76 -28.26
CA TRP A 161 7.38 -5.38 -28.51
C TRP A 161 7.50 -4.16 -29.43
N ASP A 162 6.85 -4.19 -30.59
CA ASP A 162 6.96 -3.12 -31.59
C ASP A 162 6.19 -1.84 -31.20
N ASN A 163 5.30 -1.93 -30.21
CA ASN A 163 4.46 -0.81 -29.75
C ASN A 163 4.84 -0.26 -28.36
N ILE A 164 5.75 -0.91 -27.62
CA ILE A 164 6.05 -0.54 -26.22
C ILE A 164 6.55 0.91 -26.11
N ARG A 165 7.36 1.37 -27.06
CA ARG A 165 7.86 2.76 -27.11
C ARG A 165 6.72 3.77 -27.17
N GLN A 166 5.76 3.57 -28.08
CA GLN A 166 4.62 4.46 -28.25
C GLN A 166 3.72 4.46 -27.00
N ALA A 167 3.46 3.29 -26.40
CA ALA A 167 2.70 3.20 -25.16
C ALA A 167 3.41 3.92 -23.99
N PHE A 168 4.74 3.74 -23.88
CA PHE A 168 5.54 4.32 -22.81
C PHE A 168 5.64 5.85 -22.93
N ASP A 169 5.90 6.38 -24.13
CA ASP A 169 5.90 7.83 -24.38
C ASP A 169 4.51 8.45 -24.12
N TYR A 170 3.44 7.80 -24.59
CA TYR A 170 2.06 8.22 -24.31
C TYR A 170 1.79 8.27 -22.80
N CYS A 171 2.02 7.19 -22.07
CA CYS A 171 1.70 7.12 -20.65
C CYS A 171 2.59 8.03 -19.78
N ASN A 172 3.87 8.25 -20.11
CA ASN A 172 4.70 9.26 -19.43
C ASN A 172 4.26 10.70 -19.75
N SER A 173 3.72 10.96 -20.95
CA SER A 173 3.16 12.29 -21.30
C SER A 173 1.86 12.59 -20.54
N ALA A 174 1.03 11.56 -20.30
CA ALA A 174 -0.20 11.66 -19.54
C ALA A 174 0.03 11.66 -18.02
N ILE A 175 1.03 10.93 -17.53
CA ILE A 175 1.28 10.66 -16.10
C ILE A 175 2.75 10.94 -15.79
N ARG A 176 3.02 12.11 -15.19
CA ARG A 176 4.39 12.52 -14.82
C ARG A 176 4.89 11.73 -13.62
N LEU A 177 5.82 10.81 -13.86
CA LEU A 177 6.57 10.10 -12.81
C LEU A 177 7.73 10.97 -12.31
N ASN A 178 7.89 11.08 -10.98
CA ASN A 178 9.12 11.62 -10.41
C ASN A 178 10.24 10.56 -10.49
N LYS A 179 11.42 10.97 -10.95
CA LYS A 179 12.61 10.13 -11.12
C LYS A 179 13.82 10.60 -10.28
N GLU A 180 13.68 11.63 -9.46
CA GLU A 180 14.78 12.25 -8.67
C GLU A 180 15.52 11.28 -7.75
N HIS A 181 14.89 10.15 -7.39
CA HIS A 181 15.44 9.12 -6.51
C HIS A 181 15.90 7.86 -7.28
N ILE A 182 15.82 7.86 -8.62
CA ILE A 182 16.32 6.79 -9.49
C ILE A 182 17.67 7.23 -10.05
N ILE A 183 18.75 6.64 -9.55
CA ILE A 183 20.11 6.97 -9.96
C ILE A 183 20.48 6.11 -11.18
N ALA A 184 21.06 6.73 -12.20
CA ALA A 184 21.60 6.08 -13.38
C ALA A 184 23.09 5.74 -13.19
N TYR A 185 23.48 4.53 -13.56
CA TYR A 185 24.87 4.05 -13.50
C TYR A 185 25.27 3.53 -14.88
N GLN A 186 26.46 3.89 -15.35
CA GLN A 186 26.88 3.76 -16.75
C GLN A 186 27.90 2.61 -16.92
N ASN A 187 27.53 1.59 -17.70
CA ASN A 187 28.46 0.63 -18.31
C ASN A 187 28.95 1.19 -19.68
N ASN A 188 29.83 0.46 -20.38
CA ASN A 188 30.36 0.83 -21.71
C ASN A 188 29.28 1.02 -22.78
N ASP A 189 28.21 0.23 -22.66
CA ASP A 189 27.23 -0.12 -23.68
C ASP A 189 25.79 0.19 -23.25
N GLU A 190 25.51 0.16 -21.94
CA GLU A 190 24.18 0.39 -21.38
C GLU A 190 24.15 1.19 -20.06
N VAL A 191 22.94 1.43 -19.55
CA VAL A 191 22.68 2.20 -18.33
C VAL A 191 21.74 1.41 -17.42
N LYS A 192 22.30 0.88 -16.32
CA LYS A 192 21.55 0.22 -15.25
C LYS A 192 21.10 1.28 -14.22
N TYR A 193 19.95 1.07 -13.58
CA TYR A 193 19.37 2.02 -12.61
C TYR A 193 19.22 1.40 -11.22
N HIS A 194 19.27 2.24 -10.18
CA HIS A 194 19.05 1.83 -8.78
C HIS A 194 18.41 2.95 -7.97
N MET A 195 17.46 2.61 -7.10
CA MET A 195 16.96 3.45 -6.00
C MET A 195 17.73 3.14 -4.72
N ASP A 196 18.26 4.17 -4.07
CA ASP A 196 18.93 4.02 -2.78
C ASP A 196 17.94 3.69 -1.65
N PRO A 197 18.34 2.88 -0.65
CA PRO A 197 17.56 2.68 0.55
C PRO A 197 17.49 3.99 1.36
N ILE A 198 16.31 4.30 1.90
CA ILE A 198 16.04 5.53 2.68
C ILE A 198 16.95 5.68 3.88
N ASP A 199 17.24 4.57 4.55
CA ASP A 199 18.19 4.49 5.65
C ASP A 199 19.10 3.28 5.41
N ILE A 200 20.26 3.56 4.81
CA ILE A 200 21.32 2.58 4.55
C ILE A 200 21.81 1.87 5.83
N THR A 201 21.57 2.44 7.02
CA THR A 201 21.95 1.81 8.31
C THR A 201 20.92 0.77 8.80
N GLN A 202 19.70 0.78 8.24
CA GLN A 202 18.64 -0.20 8.53
C GLN A 202 18.55 -1.30 7.46
N VAL A 203 19.43 -1.26 6.46
CA VAL A 203 19.61 -2.36 5.51
C VAL A 203 20.46 -3.44 6.17
N THR A 204 19.83 -4.56 6.51
CA THR A 204 20.51 -5.81 6.87
C THR A 204 20.16 -6.91 5.88
N ASP A 205 21.06 -7.88 5.76
CA ASP A 205 20.93 -9.04 4.86
C ASP A 205 20.54 -8.66 3.42
N CYS A 206 21.20 -7.64 2.88
CA CYS A 206 20.94 -7.20 1.51
C CYS A 206 21.60 -8.12 0.48
N HIS A 207 20.92 -8.35 -0.64
CA HIS A 207 21.43 -9.13 -1.77
C HIS A 207 21.32 -8.33 -3.07
N ILE A 208 22.46 -8.14 -3.72
CA ILE A 208 22.59 -7.56 -5.06
C ILE A 208 23.07 -8.68 -5.98
N ILE A 209 22.22 -9.08 -6.90
CA ILE A 209 22.41 -10.27 -7.73
C ILE A 209 22.58 -9.86 -9.19
N THR A 210 23.64 -10.36 -9.82
CA THR A 210 23.96 -10.13 -11.24
C THR A 210 23.83 -11.45 -11.99
N LEU A 211 22.91 -11.54 -12.94
CA LEU A 211 22.74 -12.69 -13.81
C LEU A 211 23.19 -12.28 -15.21
N GLY A 212 24.29 -12.91 -15.66
CA GLY A 212 25.14 -12.46 -16.76
C GLY A 212 25.94 -11.19 -16.42
N ILE A 213 27.21 -11.18 -16.81
CA ILE A 213 28.20 -10.17 -16.39
C ILE A 213 28.74 -9.35 -17.58
N GLY A 214 28.52 -9.80 -18.82
CA GLY A 214 28.71 -8.99 -20.04
C GLY A 214 30.13 -8.46 -20.31
N HIS A 215 31.14 -8.91 -19.56
CA HIS A 215 32.48 -8.30 -19.47
C HIS A 215 32.55 -6.88 -18.88
N ASP A 216 31.46 -6.33 -18.32
CA ASP A 216 31.48 -5.00 -17.68
C ASP A 216 30.72 -4.96 -16.35
N VAL A 217 31.48 -4.60 -15.31
CA VAL A 217 31.04 -4.60 -13.92
C VAL A 217 31.12 -3.21 -13.28
N ARG A 218 31.11 -2.13 -14.06
CA ARG A 218 31.20 -0.75 -13.55
C ARG A 218 30.05 -0.40 -12.60
N VAL A 219 28.83 -0.74 -12.97
CA VAL A 219 27.64 -0.55 -12.13
C VAL A 219 27.80 -1.33 -10.82
N GLU A 220 28.13 -2.62 -10.92
CA GLU A 220 28.31 -3.54 -9.80
C GLU A 220 29.44 -3.08 -8.86
N THR A 221 30.54 -2.56 -9.41
CA THR A 221 31.65 -1.96 -8.66
C THR A 221 31.21 -0.70 -7.92
N THR A 222 30.47 0.20 -8.58
CA THR A 222 29.97 1.44 -7.96
C THR A 222 28.96 1.16 -6.85
N LEU A 223 28.06 0.19 -7.06
CA LEU A 223 27.15 -0.31 -6.03
C LEU A 223 27.94 -0.99 -4.89
N LYS A 224 29.03 -1.71 -5.19
CA LYS A 224 29.88 -2.35 -4.19
C LYS A 224 30.68 -1.35 -3.36
N GLU A 225 31.17 -0.25 -3.91
CA GLU A 225 31.77 0.81 -3.11
C GLU A 225 30.75 1.35 -2.09
N LYS A 226 29.54 1.65 -2.57
CA LYS A 226 28.43 2.24 -1.81
C LYS A 226 27.84 1.33 -0.72
N PHE A 227 27.70 0.03 -1.01
CA PHE A 227 27.06 -0.95 -0.14
C PHE A 227 28.02 -2.05 0.36
N SER A 228 29.33 -1.78 0.30
CA SER A 228 30.47 -2.69 0.53
C SER A 228 30.31 -3.69 1.68
N ASN A 229 29.88 -3.18 2.84
CA ASN A 229 29.77 -3.91 4.11
C ASN A 229 28.35 -4.38 4.44
N THR A 230 27.37 -4.06 3.59
CA THR A 230 25.93 -4.15 3.89
C THR A 230 25.20 -5.13 2.98
N CYS A 231 25.60 -5.17 1.70
CA CYS A 231 25.03 -6.05 0.69
C CYS A 231 26.01 -7.16 0.30
N LYS A 232 25.49 -8.38 0.14
CA LYS A 232 26.16 -9.47 -0.57
C LYS A 232 26.01 -9.24 -2.07
N PHE A 233 27.08 -9.50 -2.81
CA PHE A 233 27.13 -9.40 -4.26
C PHE A 233 27.36 -10.80 -4.82
N GLN A 234 26.50 -11.24 -5.74
CA GLN A 234 26.49 -12.61 -6.24
C GLN A 234 26.23 -12.61 -7.75
N GLY A 235 27.24 -13.03 -8.51
CA GLY A 235 27.26 -12.98 -9.97
C GLY A 235 27.27 -14.37 -10.58
N ALA A 236 26.28 -14.70 -11.41
CA ALA A 236 26.22 -15.98 -12.13
C ALA A 236 26.37 -15.77 -13.63
N ASP A 237 27.42 -16.35 -14.21
CA ASP A 237 27.79 -16.17 -15.61
C ASP A 237 28.71 -17.32 -16.08
N PRO A 238 28.51 -17.91 -17.27
CA PRO A 238 29.30 -19.06 -17.72
C PRO A 238 30.76 -18.74 -18.15
N ILE A 239 31.12 -17.47 -18.38
CA ILE A 239 32.39 -17.07 -19.04
C ILE A 239 33.51 -16.88 -18.02
N ILE A 240 34.09 -18.01 -17.62
CA ILE A 240 35.16 -18.10 -16.60
C ILE A 240 36.39 -17.24 -16.94
N ARG A 241 36.68 -16.96 -18.22
CA ARG A 241 37.96 -16.38 -18.66
C ARG A 241 38.20 -14.94 -18.20
N ILE A 242 37.14 -14.14 -18.06
CA ILE A 242 37.23 -12.71 -17.69
C ILE A 242 36.20 -12.34 -16.63
N ASN A 243 34.93 -12.73 -16.79
CA ASN A 243 33.84 -12.36 -15.87
C ASN A 243 34.12 -12.78 -14.43
N LYS A 244 34.77 -13.93 -14.24
CA LYS A 244 35.29 -14.40 -12.95
C LYS A 244 36.26 -13.44 -12.28
N ASP A 245 37.23 -12.92 -13.02
CA ASP A 245 38.35 -12.18 -12.45
C ASP A 245 38.00 -10.69 -12.25
N ILE A 246 37.05 -10.15 -13.03
CA ILE A 246 36.47 -8.81 -12.80
C ILE A 246 35.38 -8.80 -11.71
N TYR A 247 34.62 -9.88 -11.53
CA TYR A 247 33.54 -9.94 -10.52
C TYR A 247 34.02 -10.39 -9.13
N LYS A 248 35.06 -11.23 -9.03
CA LYS A 248 35.60 -11.68 -7.73
C LYS A 248 36.00 -10.58 -6.73
N PRO A 249 36.51 -9.41 -7.14
CA PRO A 249 36.73 -8.28 -6.23
C PRO A 249 35.42 -7.70 -5.63
N ILE A 250 34.30 -7.93 -6.30
CA ILE A 250 32.98 -7.40 -5.97
C ILE A 250 32.23 -8.36 -5.04
N GLY A 251 32.20 -9.65 -5.41
CA GLY A 251 31.38 -10.65 -4.74
C GLY A 251 31.67 -12.10 -5.13
N GLU A 252 30.72 -12.98 -4.80
CA GLU A 252 30.80 -14.40 -5.14
C GLU A 252 30.48 -14.59 -6.63
N TYR A 253 31.36 -15.30 -7.35
CA TYR A 253 31.20 -15.60 -8.78
C TYR A 253 30.88 -17.09 -8.98
N PHE A 254 29.83 -17.36 -9.77
CA PHE A 254 29.27 -18.67 -10.04
C PHE A 254 29.42 -19.01 -11.54
N PRO A 255 30.19 -20.06 -11.90
CA PRO A 255 30.59 -20.35 -13.29
C PRO A 255 29.53 -21.16 -14.07
N PHE A 256 28.32 -20.63 -14.18
CA PHE A 256 27.21 -21.26 -14.91
C PHE A 256 26.17 -20.21 -15.33
N ALA A 257 25.38 -20.53 -16.35
CA ALA A 257 24.25 -19.70 -16.78
C ALA A 257 23.04 -19.90 -15.86
N ILE A 258 22.12 -18.93 -15.83
CA ILE A 258 20.82 -19.06 -15.16
C ILE A 258 19.71 -19.17 -16.20
N GLY A 259 18.73 -20.03 -15.93
CA GLY A 259 17.58 -20.22 -16.78
C GLY A 259 16.32 -20.63 -16.04
N ASN A 260 15.34 -21.09 -16.82
CA ASN A 260 14.04 -21.59 -16.36
C ASN A 260 14.08 -23.04 -15.81
N ASP A 261 15.14 -23.78 -16.11
CA ASP A 261 15.32 -25.18 -15.69
C ASP A 261 16.79 -25.60 -15.72
N THR A 262 17.17 -26.53 -14.83
CA THR A 262 18.56 -26.99 -14.67
C THR A 262 18.89 -28.03 -15.75
N ARG A 263 19.70 -27.64 -16.74
CA ARG A 263 20.07 -28.48 -17.89
C ARG A 263 21.47 -28.14 -18.42
N VAL A 264 21.95 -28.91 -19.40
CA VAL A 264 23.10 -28.53 -20.23
C VAL A 264 22.58 -28.20 -21.62
N GLU A 265 22.89 -27.00 -22.12
CA GLU A 265 22.38 -26.48 -23.40
C GLU A 265 23.45 -25.67 -24.15
N ALA A 266 23.36 -25.67 -25.48
CA ALA A 266 24.21 -24.86 -26.34
C ALA A 266 23.74 -23.38 -26.33
N THR A 267 24.51 -22.51 -25.70
CA THR A 267 24.23 -21.06 -25.66
C THR A 267 25.22 -20.32 -26.57
N SER A 268 24.71 -19.34 -27.31
CA SER A 268 25.51 -18.38 -28.06
C SER A 268 26.11 -17.39 -27.06
N VAL A 269 27.45 -17.33 -26.97
CA VAL A 269 28.13 -16.45 -26.01
C VAL A 269 29.33 -15.75 -26.62
N LYS A 270 29.65 -14.58 -26.10
CA LYS A 270 30.89 -13.87 -26.41
C LYS A 270 32.00 -14.30 -25.43
N GLU A 271 32.96 -15.12 -25.88
CA GLU A 271 34.07 -15.62 -25.03
C GLU A 271 35.32 -14.72 -24.98
N ASP A 272 35.42 -13.76 -25.89
CA ASP A 272 36.54 -12.82 -25.95
C ASP A 272 36.01 -11.40 -26.25
N PRO A 273 36.19 -10.41 -25.35
CA PRO A 273 35.72 -9.04 -25.56
C PRO A 273 36.50 -8.29 -26.64
N SER A 274 37.66 -8.80 -27.07
CA SER A 274 38.48 -8.23 -28.15
C SER A 274 37.97 -8.60 -29.55
N THR A 275 37.08 -9.59 -29.66
CA THR A 275 36.39 -9.93 -30.92
C THR A 275 34.92 -9.48 -30.88
N GLN A 276 34.21 -9.65 -32.00
CA GLN A 276 32.75 -9.58 -32.06
C GLN A 276 32.14 -10.95 -32.40
N GLU A 277 32.90 -12.02 -32.18
CA GLU A 277 32.48 -13.38 -32.53
C GLU A 277 31.75 -14.03 -31.36
N TYR A 278 30.49 -14.40 -31.60
CA TYR A 278 29.72 -15.25 -30.71
C TYR A 278 29.97 -16.72 -31.05
N THR A 279 30.30 -17.51 -30.04
CA THR A 279 30.56 -18.94 -30.15
C THR A 279 29.48 -19.73 -29.43
N TYR A 280 28.90 -20.74 -30.10
CA TYR A 280 28.01 -21.69 -29.44
C TYR A 280 28.83 -22.70 -28.62
N ARG A 281 28.60 -22.75 -27.31
CA ARG A 281 29.12 -23.81 -26.45
C ARG A 281 28.06 -24.35 -25.49
N ASN A 282 28.23 -25.61 -25.10
CA ASN A 282 27.39 -26.25 -24.10
C ASN A 282 27.76 -25.77 -22.70
N PHE A 283 26.86 -25.05 -22.03
CA PHE A 283 27.02 -24.65 -20.63
C PHE A 283 26.00 -25.34 -19.74
N SER A 284 26.33 -25.46 -18.45
CA SER A 284 25.34 -25.78 -17.44
C SER A 284 24.49 -24.53 -17.18
N HIS A 285 23.19 -24.69 -17.32
CA HIS A 285 22.17 -23.77 -16.84
C HIS A 285 21.68 -24.28 -15.48
N ILE A 286 21.54 -23.39 -14.51
CA ILE A 286 20.90 -23.65 -13.22
C ILE A 286 19.57 -22.88 -13.20
N GLU A 287 18.51 -23.53 -12.74
CA GLU A 287 17.20 -22.93 -12.53
C GLU A 287 17.27 -21.80 -11.48
N LEU A 288 16.59 -20.67 -11.68
CA LEU A 288 16.74 -19.50 -10.80
C LEU A 288 16.41 -19.78 -9.31
N ILE A 289 15.39 -20.58 -8.98
CA ILE A 289 15.10 -20.93 -7.57
C ILE A 289 16.23 -21.82 -7.00
N GLU A 290 16.70 -22.83 -7.75
CA GLU A 290 17.86 -23.67 -7.36
C GLU A 290 19.14 -22.83 -7.17
N PHE A 291 19.37 -21.84 -8.03
CA PHE A 291 20.47 -20.89 -7.86
C PHE A 291 20.36 -20.13 -6.53
N LEU A 292 19.19 -19.52 -6.29
CA LEU A 292 18.94 -18.74 -5.08
C LEU A 292 19.07 -19.59 -3.80
N SER A 293 18.49 -20.80 -3.76
CA SER A 293 18.51 -21.64 -2.55
C SER A 293 19.83 -22.38 -2.32
N ASP A 294 20.38 -23.03 -3.36
CA ASP A 294 21.41 -24.06 -3.17
C ASP A 294 22.82 -23.52 -3.43
N LYS A 295 22.95 -22.57 -4.38
CA LYS A 295 24.24 -22.02 -4.80
C LYS A 295 24.55 -20.71 -4.07
N ALA A 296 23.71 -19.71 -4.27
CA ALA A 296 23.79 -18.38 -3.67
C ALA A 296 23.35 -18.37 -2.19
N LYS A 297 22.50 -19.32 -1.78
CA LYS A 297 22.03 -19.49 -0.38
C LYS A 297 21.35 -18.25 0.17
N VAL A 298 20.60 -17.58 -0.69
CA VAL A 298 19.64 -16.53 -0.32
C VAL A 298 18.51 -17.20 0.47
N PRO A 299 18.18 -16.75 1.69
CA PRO A 299 17.06 -17.32 2.45
C PRO A 299 15.72 -17.06 1.76
N SER A 300 14.88 -18.10 1.68
CA SER A 300 13.53 -18.13 1.04
C SER A 300 12.44 -17.33 1.79
N SER A 301 12.83 -16.18 2.33
CA SER A 301 11.97 -15.18 3.00
C SER A 301 12.62 -13.79 3.07
N GLN A 302 13.88 -13.64 2.62
CA GLN A 302 14.54 -12.35 2.49
C GLN A 302 14.15 -11.66 1.16
N ILE A 303 14.40 -10.35 1.11
CA ILE A 303 14.26 -9.58 -0.12
C ILE A 303 15.58 -9.58 -0.90
N ILE A 304 15.47 -9.62 -2.23
CA ILE A 304 16.56 -9.35 -3.15
C ILE A 304 16.48 -7.86 -3.45
N ASP A 305 17.42 -7.10 -2.91
CA ASP A 305 17.42 -5.64 -2.94
C ASP A 305 17.72 -5.09 -4.33
N GLN A 306 18.49 -5.80 -5.15
CA GLN A 306 18.66 -5.53 -6.58
C GLN A 306 18.87 -6.84 -7.34
N LEU A 307 18.14 -7.01 -8.45
CA LEU A 307 18.50 -7.98 -9.49
C LEU A 307 18.94 -7.23 -10.76
N LEU A 308 19.99 -7.70 -11.40
CA LEU A 308 20.43 -7.27 -12.73
C LEU A 308 20.31 -8.51 -13.62
N LEU A 309 19.49 -8.44 -14.66
CA LEU A 309 19.10 -9.57 -15.51
C LEU A 309 19.47 -9.28 -16.97
N ASP A 310 20.51 -9.94 -17.44
CA ASP A 310 21.08 -9.88 -18.79
C ASP A 310 21.62 -11.29 -19.10
N ILE A 311 20.82 -12.19 -19.68
CA ILE A 311 21.14 -13.63 -19.74
C ILE A 311 20.97 -14.23 -21.14
N GLU A 312 21.40 -13.48 -22.15
CA GLU A 312 21.60 -13.94 -23.54
C GLU A 312 20.41 -14.80 -24.04
N TYR A 313 19.23 -14.16 -24.10
CA TYR A 313 17.93 -14.72 -24.54
C TYR A 313 17.20 -15.64 -23.55
N ALA A 314 17.76 -15.98 -22.38
CA ALA A 314 17.07 -16.82 -21.41
C ALA A 314 15.94 -16.07 -20.63
N GLU A 315 15.87 -14.73 -20.71
CA GLU A 315 14.90 -13.91 -19.99
C GLU A 315 13.46 -14.22 -20.42
N PHE A 316 13.26 -14.50 -21.71
CA PHE A 316 11.96 -14.84 -22.28
C PHE A 316 11.38 -16.15 -21.73
N ALA A 317 12.24 -17.08 -21.27
CA ALA A 317 11.79 -18.30 -20.59
C ALA A 317 11.46 -18.06 -19.10
N MET A 318 11.89 -16.95 -18.53
CA MET A 318 11.80 -16.64 -17.09
C MET A 318 10.74 -15.59 -16.74
N VAL A 319 9.86 -15.24 -17.68
CA VAL A 319 8.84 -14.19 -17.47
C VAL A 319 7.85 -14.50 -16.33
N ASP A 320 7.57 -15.78 -16.07
CA ASP A 320 6.59 -16.22 -15.05
C ASP A 320 7.14 -16.24 -13.61
N TYR A 321 8.43 -15.95 -13.43
CA TYR A 321 9.05 -15.75 -12.12
C TYR A 321 8.56 -14.45 -11.48
N PHE A 322 8.35 -13.40 -12.29
CA PHE A 322 8.06 -12.04 -11.83
C PHE A 322 6.56 -11.76 -11.60
N PHE A 323 5.66 -12.65 -12.04
CA PHE A 323 4.21 -12.49 -11.87
C PHE A 323 3.79 -12.51 -10.39
N LEU A 324 2.61 -11.96 -10.07
CA LEU A 324 2.04 -12.04 -8.74
C LEU A 324 1.56 -13.48 -8.46
N ASN A 325 2.08 -14.10 -7.40
CA ASN A 325 2.03 -15.55 -7.15
C ASN A 325 2.81 -16.39 -8.19
N GLY A 326 3.81 -15.80 -8.85
CA GLY A 326 4.73 -16.49 -9.78
C GLY A 326 5.69 -17.45 -9.08
N LYS A 327 6.74 -17.90 -9.79
CA LYS A 327 7.71 -18.88 -9.23
C LYS A 327 8.49 -18.32 -8.03
N LEU A 328 8.95 -17.06 -8.09
CA LEU A 328 9.66 -16.42 -6.96
C LEU A 328 8.79 -16.37 -5.70
N ASP A 329 7.54 -15.93 -5.84
CA ASP A 329 6.57 -15.86 -4.73
C ASP A 329 6.24 -17.25 -4.18
N SER A 330 6.14 -18.26 -5.06
CA SER A 330 5.90 -19.65 -4.68
C SER A 330 7.08 -20.26 -3.91
N ALA A 331 8.28 -19.71 -4.10
CA ALA A 331 9.51 -20.05 -3.39
C ALA A 331 9.86 -19.07 -2.25
N GLY A 332 9.00 -18.11 -1.93
CA GLY A 332 9.19 -17.15 -0.82
C GLY A 332 10.20 -16.02 -1.08
N TYR A 333 10.75 -15.91 -2.30
CA TYR A 333 11.63 -14.81 -2.68
C TYR A 333 10.85 -13.57 -3.10
N THR A 334 11.44 -12.39 -2.94
CA THR A 334 10.82 -11.13 -3.33
C THR A 334 11.89 -10.15 -3.79
N ILE A 335 11.82 -9.71 -5.03
CA ILE A 335 12.72 -8.68 -5.58
C ILE A 335 12.13 -7.30 -5.26
N CYS A 336 12.95 -6.36 -4.81
CA CYS A 336 12.54 -4.98 -4.55
C CYS A 336 12.71 -4.06 -5.77
N GLN A 337 13.79 -4.23 -6.52
CA GLN A 337 14.04 -3.51 -7.76
C GLN A 337 14.88 -4.37 -8.70
N TRP A 338 14.67 -4.24 -10.02
CA TRP A 338 15.45 -4.95 -11.01
C TRP A 338 15.64 -4.20 -12.32
N ASN A 339 16.80 -4.41 -12.96
CA ASN A 339 17.00 -4.05 -14.36
C ASN A 339 16.85 -5.33 -15.18
N GLY A 340 16.10 -5.28 -16.27
CA GLY A 340 15.99 -6.37 -17.23
C GLY A 340 16.32 -5.89 -18.64
N GLU A 341 17.34 -6.51 -19.23
CA GLU A 341 17.65 -6.42 -20.64
C GLU A 341 16.98 -7.58 -21.39
N PHE A 342 16.18 -7.27 -22.41
CA PHE A 342 15.56 -8.25 -23.28
C PHE A 342 16.21 -8.18 -24.66
N HIS A 343 16.90 -9.26 -25.03
CA HIS A 343 17.63 -9.42 -26.29
C HIS A 343 16.71 -9.34 -27.53
N TYR A 344 17.27 -9.05 -28.71
CA TYR A 344 16.45 -8.77 -29.92
C TYR A 344 15.64 -10.01 -30.37
N PRO A 345 14.30 -10.03 -30.25
CA PRO A 345 13.54 -11.27 -30.18
C PRO A 345 13.04 -11.81 -31.52
N ASN A 346 12.89 -13.14 -31.58
CA ASN A 346 12.01 -13.79 -32.56
C ASN A 346 10.51 -13.69 -32.17
N ASP A 347 9.61 -14.10 -33.07
CA ASP A 347 8.15 -13.97 -32.87
C ASP A 347 7.60 -14.64 -31.60
N ASN A 348 8.18 -15.76 -31.16
CA ASN A 348 7.80 -16.42 -29.91
C ASN A 348 8.28 -15.62 -28.68
N GLN A 349 9.52 -15.12 -28.73
CA GLN A 349 10.10 -14.27 -27.68
C GLN A 349 9.35 -12.93 -27.57
N LYS A 350 8.94 -12.32 -28.69
CA LYS A 350 8.04 -11.16 -28.71
C LYS A 350 6.72 -11.44 -27.99
N ALA A 351 6.12 -12.61 -28.21
CA ALA A 351 4.90 -13.01 -27.51
C ALA A 351 5.12 -13.22 -26.01
N GLU A 352 6.23 -13.84 -25.60
CA GLU A 352 6.58 -14.00 -24.19
C GLU A 352 6.83 -12.66 -23.48
N PHE A 353 7.51 -11.71 -24.12
CA PHE A 353 7.67 -10.34 -23.61
C PHE A 353 6.34 -9.59 -23.55
N GLY A 354 5.47 -9.75 -24.54
CA GLY A 354 4.13 -9.18 -24.50
C GLY A 354 3.28 -9.73 -23.35
N ARG A 355 3.39 -11.03 -23.08
CA ARG A 355 2.77 -11.67 -21.91
C ARG A 355 3.34 -11.09 -20.61
N LEU A 356 4.66 -10.93 -20.51
CA LEU A 356 5.34 -10.30 -19.37
C LEU A 356 4.77 -8.91 -19.07
N MET A 357 4.85 -8.01 -20.05
CA MET A 357 4.52 -6.61 -19.85
C MET A 357 3.03 -6.38 -19.59
N LYS A 358 2.14 -7.16 -20.24
CA LYS A 358 0.70 -7.16 -19.92
C LYS A 358 0.42 -7.67 -18.51
N GLN A 359 1.05 -8.76 -18.10
CA GLN A 359 0.77 -9.38 -16.81
C GLN A 359 1.35 -8.56 -15.65
N ILE A 360 2.54 -7.97 -15.77
CA ILE A 360 3.08 -7.02 -14.78
C ILE A 360 2.20 -5.76 -14.68
N ALA A 361 1.80 -5.17 -15.81
CA ALA A 361 0.96 -3.98 -15.83
C ALA A 361 -0.44 -4.23 -15.22
N LYS A 362 -0.94 -5.47 -15.28
CA LYS A 362 -2.21 -5.93 -14.71
C LYS A 362 -2.12 -6.34 -13.24
N ASP A 363 -0.98 -6.88 -12.81
CA ASP A 363 -0.74 -7.29 -11.42
C ASP A 363 -0.39 -6.10 -10.51
N GLU A 364 -0.03 -4.95 -11.11
CA GLU A 364 0.35 -3.68 -10.44
C GLU A 364 1.50 -3.80 -9.43
N ARG A 365 2.19 -4.95 -9.41
CA ARG A 365 3.29 -5.28 -8.50
C ARG A 365 4.52 -4.41 -8.70
N TYR A 366 4.95 -4.26 -9.95
CA TYR A 366 6.12 -3.46 -10.33
C TYR A 366 5.68 -2.22 -11.11
N LEU A 367 6.12 -1.05 -10.65
CA LEU A 367 6.23 0.12 -11.53
C LEU A 367 7.46 -0.07 -12.41
N PHE A 368 7.41 0.37 -13.66
CA PHE A 368 8.54 0.24 -14.59
C PHE A 368 8.86 1.56 -15.31
N PHE A 369 10.15 1.80 -15.50
CA PHE A 369 10.76 3.08 -15.80
C PHE A 369 11.84 2.93 -16.88
N ASN A 370 12.24 4.08 -17.42
CA ASN A 370 13.44 4.28 -18.25
C ASN A 370 13.64 3.25 -19.38
N LEU A 371 12.57 3.04 -20.16
CA LEU A 371 12.61 2.26 -21.40
C LEU A 371 13.70 2.78 -22.37
N ASP A 372 14.73 1.97 -22.58
CA ASP A 372 15.52 1.95 -23.81
C ASP A 372 14.97 0.85 -24.73
N ASN A 373 14.95 1.11 -26.03
CA ASN A 373 14.56 0.18 -27.09
C ASN A 373 15.27 0.62 -28.38
N THR A 374 16.59 0.67 -28.31
CA THR A 374 17.47 1.05 -29.43
C THR A 374 17.89 -0.16 -30.26
N TYR A 375 18.05 -1.33 -29.61
CA TYR A 375 18.30 -2.62 -30.27
C TYR A 375 17.83 -3.78 -29.39
N HIS A 376 18.21 -3.74 -28.12
CA HIS A 376 17.62 -4.54 -27.04
C HIS A 376 16.64 -3.65 -26.25
N THR A 377 15.66 -4.26 -25.59
CA THR A 377 14.68 -3.53 -24.76
C THR A 377 15.12 -3.59 -23.30
N ARG A 378 15.48 -2.45 -22.71
CA ARG A 378 15.90 -2.36 -21.31
C ARG A 378 14.87 -1.63 -20.48
N LEU A 379 14.55 -2.18 -19.31
CA LEU A 379 13.57 -1.62 -18.38
C LEU A 379 14.04 -1.76 -16.93
N TYR A 380 13.81 -0.71 -16.14
CA TYR A 380 14.03 -0.71 -14.70
C TYR A 380 12.70 -0.82 -13.95
N PHE A 381 12.58 -1.76 -13.04
CA PHE A 381 11.36 -2.15 -12.33
C PHE A 381 11.51 -1.95 -10.81
N VAL A 382 10.45 -1.51 -10.13
CA VAL A 382 10.41 -1.29 -8.68
C VAL A 382 9.14 -1.88 -8.07
N ASN A 383 9.29 -2.74 -7.08
CA ASN A 383 8.20 -3.45 -6.40
C ASN A 383 7.51 -2.53 -5.39
N VAL A 384 6.25 -2.20 -5.65
CA VAL A 384 5.40 -1.35 -4.79
C VAL A 384 4.33 -2.14 -4.04
N ALA A 385 4.26 -3.46 -4.23
CA ALA A 385 3.28 -4.32 -3.57
C ALA A 385 3.82 -5.01 -2.30
N ASP A 386 5.13 -5.24 -2.18
CA ASP A 386 5.72 -5.76 -0.95
C ASP A 386 6.08 -4.63 0.03
N GLN A 387 5.55 -4.71 1.26
CA GLN A 387 5.74 -3.68 2.28
C GLN A 387 7.20 -3.51 2.72
N ARG A 388 8.05 -4.55 2.63
CA ARG A 388 9.47 -4.47 3.02
C ARG A 388 10.25 -3.64 2.01
N CYS A 389 9.98 -3.86 0.72
CA CYS A 389 10.51 -3.05 -0.37
C CYS A 389 9.99 -1.60 -0.28
N PHE A 390 8.68 -1.45 -0.04
CA PHE A 390 8.08 -0.13 0.17
C PHE A 390 8.69 0.60 1.37
N ASP A 391 8.86 -0.03 2.53
CA ASP A 391 9.41 0.64 3.71
C ASP A 391 10.90 0.97 3.53
N ARG A 392 11.71 0.05 2.98
CA ARG A 392 13.16 0.22 2.76
C ARG A 392 13.49 1.31 1.72
N TYR A 393 12.68 1.46 0.68
CA TYR A 393 12.95 2.38 -0.45
C TYR A 393 11.97 3.56 -0.58
N LEU A 394 10.80 3.54 0.08
CA LEU A 394 9.73 4.56 -0.03
C LEU A 394 9.12 5.02 1.32
N GLY A 395 9.46 4.43 2.49
CA GLY A 395 8.78 4.62 3.79
C GLY A 395 9.52 5.39 4.89
N ILE A 396 9.82 6.68 4.70
CA ILE A 396 10.60 7.52 5.65
C ILE A 396 10.03 7.60 7.10
N SER A 397 8.71 7.50 7.29
CA SER A 397 8.05 7.93 8.53
C SER A 397 8.14 6.97 9.73
N HIS A 398 8.39 5.67 9.53
CA HIS A 398 8.46 4.70 10.64
C HIS A 398 9.85 4.65 11.30
N CYS A 399 10.90 4.71 10.48
CA CYS A 399 12.31 4.64 10.87
C CYS A 399 12.68 5.65 11.98
N LEU A 400 12.25 6.90 11.84
CA LEU A 400 12.55 8.01 12.74
C LEU A 400 11.99 7.83 14.17
N MET A 401 10.94 7.03 14.35
CA MET A 401 10.27 6.86 15.64
C MET A 401 10.99 5.86 16.56
N SER A 402 11.67 4.86 15.98
CA SER A 402 12.41 3.82 16.73
C SER A 402 13.60 4.39 17.52
N VAL A 403 14.21 5.48 17.02
CA VAL A 403 15.37 6.16 17.62
C VAL A 403 15.10 6.56 19.08
N GLY A 404 13.88 7.03 19.39
CA GLY A 404 13.52 7.44 20.76
C GLY A 404 13.41 6.29 21.75
N PHE A 405 12.93 5.12 21.32
CA PHE A 405 12.86 3.93 22.18
C PHE A 405 14.25 3.33 22.44
N ILE A 406 15.11 3.28 21.42
CA ILE A 406 16.49 2.77 21.53
C ILE A 406 17.31 3.64 22.48
N THR A 407 17.27 4.96 22.31
CA THR A 407 18.03 5.90 23.16
C THR A 407 17.52 5.92 24.61
N ALA A 408 16.20 5.87 24.83
CA ALA A 408 15.61 5.69 26.16
C ALA A 408 16.06 4.38 26.84
N GLY A 409 16.17 3.27 26.09
CA GLY A 409 16.70 2.00 26.58
C GLY A 409 18.17 2.12 27.03
N ILE A 410 19.02 2.74 26.21
CA ILE A 410 20.45 2.95 26.53
C ILE A 410 20.61 3.81 27.79
N ALA A 411 19.90 4.94 27.90
CA ALA A 411 19.96 5.78 29.09
C ALA A 411 19.41 5.10 30.35
N SER A 412 18.44 4.19 30.20
CA SER A 412 17.91 3.36 31.29
C SER A 412 18.91 2.31 31.77
N ILE A 413 19.68 1.69 30.87
CA ILE A 413 20.75 0.74 31.23
C ILE A 413 21.91 1.47 31.91
N LEU A 414 22.31 2.63 31.39
CA LEU A 414 23.41 3.44 31.94
C LEU A 414 23.04 4.21 33.21
N GLN A 415 21.76 4.24 33.60
CA GLN A 415 21.20 5.05 34.70
C GLN A 415 21.53 6.57 34.62
N ARG A 416 21.90 7.05 33.42
CA ARG A 416 22.20 8.43 33.08
C ARG A 416 21.90 8.65 31.60
N ASP A 417 21.54 9.87 31.21
CA ASP A 417 21.38 10.23 29.80
C ASP A 417 22.66 10.94 29.29
N PRO A 418 23.62 10.23 28.67
CA PRO A 418 24.85 10.84 28.19
C PRO A 418 24.53 11.81 27.03
N GLY A 419 24.85 13.09 27.21
CA GLY A 419 24.64 14.11 26.16
C GLY A 419 23.18 14.47 25.87
N ASN A 420 22.23 14.12 26.74
CA ASN A 420 20.78 14.34 26.53
C ASN A 420 20.24 13.63 25.27
N ILE A 421 20.82 12.47 24.93
CA ILE A 421 20.51 11.70 23.73
C ILE A 421 19.13 11.04 23.85
N ALA A 422 18.77 10.52 25.02
CA ALA A 422 17.43 9.97 25.27
C ALA A 422 16.36 11.06 25.39
N GLY A 423 16.67 12.21 25.98
CA GLY A 423 15.80 13.39 25.93
C GLY A 423 15.56 13.86 24.49
N THR A 424 16.60 13.95 23.66
CA THR A 424 16.48 14.31 22.23
C THR A 424 15.69 13.26 21.44
N GLY A 425 15.94 11.97 21.69
CA GLY A 425 15.18 10.87 21.10
C GLY A 425 13.71 10.87 21.51
N ALA A 426 13.39 11.18 22.77
CA ALA A 426 12.01 11.30 23.26
C ALA A 426 11.26 12.48 22.60
N LYS A 427 11.95 13.60 22.35
CA LYS A 427 11.41 14.76 21.62
C LYS A 427 11.10 14.41 20.17
N LEU A 428 12.02 13.73 19.48
CA LEU A 428 11.83 13.27 18.10
C LEU A 428 10.66 12.28 18.03
N MET A 429 10.66 11.27 18.90
CA MET A 429 9.60 10.26 19.01
C MET A 429 8.22 10.88 19.25
N THR A 430 8.07 11.83 20.19
CA THR A 430 6.74 12.45 20.41
C THR A 430 6.29 13.32 19.24
N ALA A 431 7.20 13.86 18.42
CA ALA A 431 6.86 14.55 17.19
C ALA A 431 6.46 13.56 16.08
N CYS A 432 7.22 12.48 15.87
CA CYS A 432 6.88 11.39 14.94
C CYS A 432 5.53 10.73 15.27
N ILE A 433 5.18 10.58 16.56
CA ILE A 433 3.83 10.12 16.96
C ILE A 433 2.73 11.08 16.49
N ARG A 434 2.95 12.41 16.47
CA ARG A 434 1.97 13.35 15.91
C ARG A 434 1.89 13.23 14.39
N VAL A 435 3.03 13.07 13.69
CA VAL A 435 3.05 12.76 12.26
C VAL A 435 2.22 11.50 12.00
N GLN A 436 2.55 10.37 12.63
CA GLN A 436 1.85 9.10 12.40
C GLN A 436 0.37 9.16 12.76
N THR A 437 -0.01 9.91 13.81
CA THR A 437 -1.43 10.18 14.12
C THR A 437 -2.13 10.92 12.97
N GLY A 438 -1.45 11.90 12.37
CA GLY A 438 -1.86 12.62 11.16
C GLY A 438 -1.90 11.77 9.88
N LEU A 439 -0.91 10.88 9.69
CA LEU A 439 -0.90 9.90 8.60
C LEU A 439 -2.05 8.91 8.74
N ASN A 440 -2.36 8.44 9.97
CA ASN A 440 -3.44 7.50 10.22
C ASN A 440 -4.82 8.12 9.91
N ILE A 441 -5.05 9.39 10.19
CA ILE A 441 -6.30 10.07 9.78
C ILE A 441 -6.33 10.33 8.27
N ALA A 442 -5.19 10.67 7.63
CA ALA A 442 -5.11 10.79 6.18
C ALA A 442 -5.39 9.44 5.49
N LEU A 443 -4.86 8.33 6.01
CA LEU A 443 -5.14 6.96 5.56
C LEU A 443 -6.59 6.53 5.86
N ALA A 444 -7.21 6.99 6.95
CA ALA A 444 -8.63 6.77 7.20
C ALA A 444 -9.51 7.56 6.22
N PHE A 445 -9.15 8.80 5.90
CA PHE A 445 -9.81 9.60 4.87
C PHE A 445 -9.60 9.03 3.46
N ASP A 446 -8.42 8.51 3.13
CA ASP A 446 -8.17 7.81 1.87
C ASP A 446 -8.97 6.49 1.78
N ARG A 447 -8.98 5.68 2.84
CA ARG A 447 -9.86 4.50 2.90
C ARG A 447 -11.34 4.89 2.83
N ILE A 448 -11.76 6.07 3.28
CA ILE A 448 -13.09 6.62 3.02
C ILE A 448 -13.24 7.10 1.55
N LYS A 449 -12.21 7.70 0.95
CA LYS A 449 -12.18 8.14 -0.45
C LYS A 449 -12.26 6.97 -1.43
N ILE A 450 -11.75 5.79 -1.06
CA ILE A 450 -11.74 4.57 -1.86
C ILE A 450 -12.92 3.64 -1.50
N VAL A 451 -13.02 3.23 -0.23
CA VAL A 451 -13.97 2.20 0.23
C VAL A 451 -15.36 2.77 0.49
N CYS A 452 -15.44 3.93 1.15
CA CYS A 452 -16.70 4.69 1.21
C CYS A 452 -16.99 5.45 -0.10
N ASN A 453 -15.96 5.56 -0.95
CA ASN A 453 -15.92 6.24 -2.23
C ASN A 453 -16.18 7.77 -2.18
N VAL A 454 -16.10 8.37 -0.98
CA VAL A 454 -16.42 9.77 -0.68
C VAL A 454 -15.31 10.66 -1.19
N LYS A 455 -15.50 11.33 -2.33
CA LYS A 455 -14.39 11.98 -3.01
C LYS A 455 -14.02 13.29 -2.32
N ILE A 456 -12.85 13.24 -1.70
CA ILE A 456 -12.15 14.31 -0.99
C ILE A 456 -11.10 14.86 -1.97
N PRO A 457 -10.94 16.19 -2.12
CA PRO A 457 -9.95 16.76 -3.01
C PRO A 457 -8.53 16.28 -2.70
N ASP A 458 -7.71 16.07 -3.72
CA ASP A 458 -6.37 15.48 -3.60
C ASP A 458 -5.40 16.38 -2.83
N TRP A 459 -5.58 17.70 -2.98
CA TRP A 459 -4.89 18.69 -2.16
C TRP A 459 -5.30 18.60 -0.68
N THR A 460 -6.47 18.08 -0.31
CA THR A 460 -6.88 17.92 1.09
C THR A 460 -6.07 16.82 1.78
N LEU A 461 -5.83 15.68 1.12
CA LEU A 461 -4.92 14.66 1.65
C LEU A 461 -3.50 15.24 1.75
N THR A 462 -3.02 15.90 0.69
CA THR A 462 -1.70 16.57 0.66
C THR A 462 -1.57 17.61 1.78
N ALA A 463 -2.60 18.42 2.03
CA ALA A 463 -2.63 19.44 3.08
C ALA A 463 -2.73 18.84 4.48
N LEU A 464 -3.44 17.72 4.67
CA LEU A 464 -3.42 16.98 5.94
C LEU A 464 -2.03 16.39 6.23
N LEU A 465 -1.36 15.85 5.21
CA LEU A 465 0.02 15.36 5.31
C LEU A 465 0.98 16.51 5.68
N VAL A 466 0.97 17.61 4.91
CA VAL A 466 1.81 18.81 5.15
C VAL A 466 1.51 19.43 6.52
N PHE A 467 0.24 19.57 6.91
CA PHE A 467 -0.14 20.08 8.23
C PHE A 467 0.39 19.18 9.36
N SER A 468 0.33 17.86 9.20
CA SER A 468 0.81 16.91 10.21
C SER A 468 2.33 16.97 10.37
N TRP A 469 3.08 17.11 9.27
CA TRP A 469 4.52 17.34 9.30
C TRP A 469 4.87 18.72 9.88
N MET A 470 4.22 19.81 9.45
CA MET A 470 4.45 21.15 9.97
C MET A 470 4.14 21.27 11.47
N LEU A 471 3.06 20.63 11.95
CA LEU A 471 2.73 20.54 13.36
C LEU A 471 3.80 19.79 14.15
N ALA A 472 4.30 18.67 13.62
CA ALA A 472 5.35 17.89 14.27
C ALA A 472 6.71 18.61 14.29
N ILE A 473 7.12 19.27 13.20
CA ILE A 473 8.34 20.09 13.12
C ILE A 473 8.25 21.26 14.12
N THR A 474 7.10 21.94 14.19
CA THR A 474 6.85 23.00 15.18
C THR A 474 6.93 22.45 16.60
N HIS A 475 6.33 21.29 16.86
CA HIS A 475 6.35 20.63 18.17
C HIS A 475 7.78 20.24 18.58
N PHE A 476 8.56 19.63 17.69
CA PHE A 476 9.95 19.27 17.93
C PHE A 476 10.83 20.51 18.18
N THR A 477 10.71 21.54 17.33
CA THR A 477 11.48 22.79 17.45
C THR A 477 11.21 23.49 18.78
N LEU A 478 9.96 23.50 19.25
CA LEU A 478 9.61 24.06 20.57
C LEU A 478 10.25 23.26 21.72
N LEU A 479 10.32 21.93 21.64
CA LEU A 479 10.99 21.09 22.67
C LEU A 479 12.52 21.18 22.62
N MET A 480 13.10 21.60 21.50
CA MET A 480 14.53 21.88 21.37
C MET A 480 14.88 23.33 21.75
N SER A 481 13.87 24.17 22.04
CA SER A 481 14.05 25.57 22.45
C SER A 481 14.09 25.73 23.98
N PRO A 482 14.60 26.86 24.52
CA PRO A 482 14.53 27.15 25.95
C PRO A 482 13.10 27.30 26.52
N LEU A 483 12.07 27.33 25.66
CA LEU A 483 10.69 27.69 26.02
C LEU A 483 9.83 26.49 26.45
N SER A 484 10.27 25.26 26.13
CA SER A 484 9.57 24.02 26.44
C SER A 484 10.55 22.84 26.45
N ASP A 485 10.43 21.90 27.38
CA ASP A 485 11.30 20.71 27.44
C ASP A 485 10.51 19.43 27.73
N PHE A 486 11.08 18.30 27.31
CA PHE A 486 10.56 16.95 27.48
C PHE A 486 11.70 15.97 27.82
N PRO A 487 12.44 16.20 28.93
CA PRO A 487 13.60 15.37 29.31
C PRO A 487 13.23 13.91 29.60
N PHE A 488 14.17 13.02 29.32
CA PHE A 488 14.11 11.61 29.74
C PHE A 488 14.78 11.44 31.11
N HIS A 489 14.11 10.78 32.06
CA HIS A 489 14.63 10.55 33.40
C HIS A 489 14.81 9.04 33.67
N PRO A 490 16.04 8.49 33.59
CA PRO A 490 16.31 7.05 33.73
C PRO A 490 15.73 6.41 34.98
N SER A 491 15.80 7.09 36.14
CA SER A 491 15.24 6.61 37.42
C SER A 491 13.72 6.50 37.45
N SER A 492 13.02 7.05 36.46
CA SER A 492 11.57 6.88 36.28
C SER A 492 11.19 6.21 34.95
N PHE A 493 12.18 5.75 34.16
CA PHE A 493 12.03 5.00 32.91
C PHE A 493 11.10 5.61 31.85
N ALA A 494 10.82 6.92 31.96
CA ALA A 494 9.88 7.64 31.09
C ALA A 494 10.31 9.11 30.92
N PRO A 495 10.05 9.71 29.75
CA PRO A 495 10.15 11.15 29.57
C PRO A 495 8.97 11.87 30.24
N LYS A 496 9.18 13.12 30.64
CA LYS A 496 8.16 13.98 31.27
C LYS A 496 8.33 15.42 30.79
N TYR A 497 7.25 16.21 30.82
CA TYR A 497 7.31 17.63 30.50
C TYR A 497 7.93 18.42 31.66
N ASP A 498 8.85 19.33 31.37
CA ASP A 498 9.42 20.23 32.39
C ASP A 498 8.49 21.44 32.60
N TYR A 499 7.67 21.38 33.65
CA TYR A 499 6.74 22.45 33.99
C TYR A 499 7.41 23.74 34.53
N SER A 500 8.75 23.78 34.67
CA SER A 500 9.47 25.06 34.87
C SER A 500 9.52 25.91 33.59
N LYS A 501 9.27 25.31 32.41
CA LYS A 501 9.29 26.00 31.11
C LYS A 501 7.91 26.58 30.75
N PRO A 502 7.84 27.80 30.20
CA PRO A 502 6.58 28.53 30.02
C PRO A 502 5.57 27.84 29.10
N PHE A 503 6.03 27.11 28.07
CA PHE A 503 5.13 26.47 27.10
C PHE A 503 4.95 24.96 27.26
N SER A 504 5.67 24.27 28.15
CA SER A 504 5.53 22.80 28.29
C SER A 504 4.14 22.36 28.74
N ALA A 505 3.50 23.09 29.66
CA ALA A 505 2.11 22.83 30.06
C ALA A 505 1.10 23.08 28.91
N VAL A 506 1.39 24.02 28.01
CA VAL A 506 0.56 24.32 26.83
C VAL A 506 0.76 23.25 25.76
N GLN A 507 2.01 22.91 25.48
CA GLN A 507 2.42 21.93 24.49
C GLN A 507 1.94 20.51 24.82
N GLN A 508 1.99 20.12 26.10
CA GLN A 508 1.40 18.85 26.56
C GLN A 508 -0.11 18.81 26.28
N LYS A 509 -0.84 19.88 26.58
CA LYS A 509 -2.29 19.98 26.34
C LYS A 509 -2.63 19.91 24.85
N ILE A 510 -1.90 20.65 24.01
CA ILE A 510 -2.07 20.62 22.55
C ILE A 510 -1.81 19.19 22.03
N GLY A 511 -0.70 18.55 22.43
CA GLY A 511 -0.38 17.18 22.03
C GLY A 511 -1.43 16.15 22.47
N TYR A 512 -1.92 16.27 23.71
CA TYR A 512 -2.99 15.42 24.26
C TYR A 512 -4.27 15.51 23.45
N PHE A 513 -4.83 16.74 23.33
CA PHE A 513 -6.09 16.94 22.63
C PHE A 513 -5.97 16.63 21.14
N TYR A 514 -4.85 16.98 20.48
CA TYR A 514 -4.60 16.60 19.09
C TYR A 514 -4.65 15.09 18.91
N SER A 515 -3.80 14.32 19.61
CA SER A 515 -3.76 12.87 19.36
C SER A 515 -5.04 12.16 19.82
N LEU A 516 -5.68 12.58 20.90
CA LEU A 516 -6.94 11.97 21.34
C LEU A 516 -8.09 12.27 20.35
N SER A 517 -8.25 13.53 19.93
CA SER A 517 -9.30 13.91 18.97
C SER A 517 -9.03 13.32 17.57
N VAL A 518 -7.78 13.25 17.12
CA VAL A 518 -7.44 12.67 15.82
C VAL A 518 -7.54 11.15 15.84
N ALA A 519 -7.10 10.46 16.90
CA ALA A 519 -7.29 9.00 17.04
C ALA A 519 -8.77 8.63 17.16
N PHE A 520 -9.56 9.38 17.94
CA PHE A 520 -11.01 9.21 18.01
C PHE A 520 -11.67 9.48 16.65
N THR A 521 -11.26 10.51 15.92
CA THR A 521 -11.77 10.77 14.57
C THR A 521 -11.41 9.62 13.62
N THR A 522 -10.14 9.19 13.57
CA THR A 522 -9.66 8.01 12.81
C THR A 522 -10.47 6.77 13.13
N PHE A 523 -10.80 6.53 14.40
CA PHE A 523 -11.67 5.43 14.81
C PHE A 523 -13.10 5.60 14.31
N CYS A 524 -13.72 6.77 14.49
CA CYS A 524 -15.04 7.05 13.96
C CYS A 524 -15.09 6.92 12.44
N LEU A 525 -14.02 7.28 11.72
CA LEU A 525 -13.89 7.11 10.28
C LEU A 525 -13.77 5.62 9.90
N TYR A 526 -12.95 4.81 10.57
CA TYR A 526 -12.88 3.37 10.27
C TYR A 526 -14.12 2.58 10.76
N LEU A 527 -14.71 2.96 11.88
CA LEU A 527 -16.00 2.44 12.34
C LEU A 527 -17.10 2.82 11.37
N PHE A 528 -17.08 4.05 10.81
CA PHE A 528 -17.95 4.44 9.71
C PHE A 528 -17.70 3.57 8.48
N VAL A 529 -16.45 3.37 8.03
CA VAL A 529 -16.11 2.45 6.91
C VAL A 529 -16.67 1.04 7.14
N VAL A 530 -16.55 0.50 8.36
CA VAL A 530 -17.07 -0.83 8.69
C VAL A 530 -18.59 -0.84 8.76
N LEU A 531 -19.24 0.11 9.45
CA LEU A 531 -20.70 0.16 9.56
C LEU A 531 -21.34 0.40 8.19
N TYR A 532 -20.74 1.25 7.37
CA TYR A 532 -21.00 1.41 5.94
C TYR A 532 -20.90 0.06 5.22
N LEU A 533 -19.78 -0.66 5.38
CA LEU A 533 -19.51 -1.93 4.69
C LEU A 533 -20.43 -3.07 5.14
N MET A 534 -20.77 -3.11 6.42
CA MET A 534 -21.72 -4.05 7.02
C MET A 534 -23.16 -3.70 6.62
N HIS A 535 -23.51 -2.42 6.56
CA HIS A 535 -24.80 -1.98 6.00
C HIS A 535 -24.86 -2.31 4.51
N LYS A 536 -23.76 -2.19 3.75
CA LYS A 536 -23.63 -2.65 2.36
C LYS A 536 -23.88 -4.16 2.25
N GLN A 537 -23.25 -4.98 3.11
CA GLN A 537 -23.54 -6.43 3.19
C GLN A 537 -24.95 -6.76 3.72
N LYS A 538 -25.57 -5.90 4.53
CA LYS A 538 -26.92 -6.09 5.11
C LYS A 538 -27.99 -5.22 4.44
N LYS A 539 -27.68 -4.71 3.24
CA LYS A 539 -28.57 -4.11 2.23
C LYS A 539 -28.44 -4.84 0.90
N PHE A 540 -27.40 -5.67 0.76
CA PHE A 540 -27.15 -6.60 -0.33
C PHE A 540 -26.46 -7.84 0.29
N ASN A 541 -27.22 -8.91 0.57
CA ASN A 541 -27.19 -9.77 1.79
C ASN A 541 -25.94 -10.68 2.06
N LEU A 542 -24.71 -10.28 1.70
CA LEU A 542 -23.57 -11.18 1.50
C LEU A 542 -23.13 -12.06 2.69
N ASN A 543 -23.33 -13.38 2.57
CA ASN A 543 -22.80 -14.34 3.55
C ASN A 543 -21.27 -14.59 3.41
N GLY A 544 -20.69 -14.45 2.21
CA GLY A 544 -19.30 -14.85 1.95
C GLY A 544 -18.20 -13.87 2.44
N ALA A 545 -18.52 -12.58 2.60
CA ALA A 545 -17.51 -11.54 2.84
C ALA A 545 -17.44 -11.02 4.30
N ASN A 546 -18.17 -11.67 5.21
CA ASN A 546 -18.31 -11.29 6.63
C ASN A 546 -16.95 -11.35 7.39
N PHE A 547 -16.06 -12.26 7.00
CA PHE A 547 -14.76 -12.49 7.66
C PHE A 547 -13.78 -11.31 7.50
N LYS A 548 -13.52 -10.84 6.27
CA LYS A 548 -12.56 -9.74 6.02
C LYS A 548 -12.98 -8.43 6.69
N GLN A 549 -14.28 -8.13 6.75
CA GLN A 549 -14.79 -6.90 7.37
C GLN A 549 -14.70 -6.90 8.90
N LYS A 550 -14.93 -8.06 9.53
CA LYS A 550 -14.66 -8.23 10.97
C LYS A 550 -13.19 -7.98 11.32
N TRP A 551 -12.25 -8.40 10.47
CA TRP A 551 -10.83 -8.11 10.70
C TRP A 551 -10.46 -6.64 10.53
N ILE A 552 -11.05 -5.92 9.57
CA ILE A 552 -10.88 -4.46 9.46
C ILE A 552 -11.43 -3.75 10.71
N LEU A 553 -12.57 -4.20 11.24
CA LEU A 553 -13.11 -3.67 12.50
C LEU A 553 -12.21 -3.97 13.69
N ILE A 554 -11.79 -5.22 13.84
CA ILE A 554 -10.89 -5.65 14.93
C ILE A 554 -9.58 -4.86 14.86
N GLN A 555 -9.01 -4.67 13.66
CA GLN A 555 -7.81 -3.87 13.46
C GLN A 555 -8.02 -2.40 13.89
N ALA A 556 -9.09 -1.76 13.44
CA ALA A 556 -9.39 -0.36 13.79
C ALA A 556 -9.77 -0.18 15.27
N THR A 557 -10.54 -1.10 15.85
CA THR A 557 -10.94 -1.07 17.25
C THR A 557 -9.77 -1.35 18.17
N VAL A 558 -8.96 -2.38 17.92
CA VAL A 558 -7.77 -2.69 18.74
C VAL A 558 -6.78 -1.53 18.68
N ARG A 559 -6.52 -0.96 17.50
CA ARG A 559 -5.66 0.23 17.36
C ARG A 559 -6.20 1.43 18.12
N PHE A 560 -7.48 1.77 17.95
CA PHE A 560 -8.07 2.89 18.67
C PHE A 560 -8.05 2.69 20.18
N THR A 561 -8.45 1.52 20.68
CA THR A 561 -8.47 1.29 22.12
C THR A 561 -7.06 1.26 22.70
N SER A 562 -6.05 0.77 21.98
CA SER A 562 -4.65 0.88 22.43
C SER A 562 -4.15 2.34 22.38
N ASP A 563 -4.31 3.06 21.26
CA ASP A 563 -3.98 4.49 21.10
C ASP A 563 -4.58 5.37 22.20
N ALA A 564 -5.89 5.21 22.44
CA ALA A 564 -6.63 5.95 23.45
C ALA A 564 -6.22 5.54 24.87
N THR A 565 -6.00 4.25 25.14
CA THR A 565 -5.56 3.78 26.47
C THR A 565 -4.19 4.34 26.82
N VAL A 566 -3.18 4.22 25.96
CA VAL A 566 -1.83 4.73 26.27
C VAL A 566 -1.84 6.25 26.45
N THR A 567 -2.62 6.97 25.64
CA THR A 567 -2.76 8.43 25.73
C THR A 567 -3.49 8.89 26.99
N VAL A 568 -4.58 8.23 27.38
CA VAL A 568 -5.31 8.55 28.61
C VAL A 568 -4.51 8.16 29.86
N PHE A 569 -3.87 6.98 29.88
CA PHE A 569 -3.06 6.57 31.03
C PHE A 569 -1.79 7.42 31.20
N TYR A 570 -1.19 7.93 30.12
CA TYR A 570 -0.05 8.85 30.21
C TYR A 570 -0.46 10.24 30.75
N HIS A 571 -1.56 10.81 30.23
CA HIS A 571 -1.94 12.19 30.55
C HIS A 571 -2.86 12.34 31.77
N LEU A 572 -3.71 11.35 32.07
CA LEU A 572 -4.68 11.38 33.17
C LEU A 572 -4.44 10.32 34.24
N GLY A 573 -3.73 9.23 33.92
CA GLY A 573 -3.45 8.15 34.88
C GLY A 573 -2.89 8.62 36.23
N PRO A 574 -1.88 9.52 36.28
CA PRO A 574 -1.33 10.04 37.54
C PRO A 574 -2.31 10.83 38.43
N HIS A 575 -3.51 11.17 37.95
CA HIS A 575 -4.57 11.79 38.75
C HIS A 575 -5.54 10.78 39.40
N PHE A 576 -5.54 9.52 38.95
CA PHE A 576 -6.49 8.49 39.39
C PHE A 576 -5.82 7.19 39.87
N LEU A 577 -4.52 7.03 39.65
CA LEU A 577 -3.72 5.88 40.07
C LEU A 577 -2.44 6.37 40.76
N THR A 578 -2.00 5.68 41.82
CA THR A 578 -0.81 6.03 42.59
C THR A 578 0.45 6.03 41.70
N PRO A 579 1.13 7.18 41.52
CA PRO A 579 2.31 7.26 40.67
C PRO A 579 3.42 6.32 41.14
N SER A 580 3.84 5.40 40.28
CA SER A 580 4.83 4.37 40.59
C SER A 580 5.73 4.09 39.38
N VAL A 581 6.93 3.54 39.63
CA VAL A 581 7.87 3.18 38.56
C VAL A 581 7.27 2.11 37.64
N GLY A 582 6.55 1.13 38.21
CA GLY A 582 5.82 0.12 37.42
C GLY A 582 4.76 0.72 36.49
N MET A 583 4.06 1.77 36.93
CA MET A 583 3.11 2.49 36.08
C MET A 583 3.81 3.23 34.93
N ALA A 584 4.94 3.89 35.20
CA ALA A 584 5.72 4.59 34.16
C ALA A 584 6.24 3.60 33.10
N ILE A 585 6.81 2.47 33.53
CA ILE A 585 7.24 1.37 32.64
C ILE A 585 6.05 0.86 31.83
N ALA A 586 4.91 0.57 32.46
CA ALA A 586 3.73 0.06 31.75
C ALA A 586 3.21 1.01 30.66
N ILE A 587 3.28 2.32 30.87
CA ILE A 587 2.85 3.31 29.87
C ILE A 587 3.83 3.41 28.70
N VAL A 588 5.15 3.45 28.96
CA VAL A 588 6.17 3.50 27.90
C VAL A 588 6.20 2.21 27.09
N THR A 589 6.13 1.04 27.75
CA THR A 589 5.95 -0.26 27.08
C THR A 589 4.63 -0.32 26.32
N GLY A 590 3.55 0.25 26.85
CA GLY A 590 2.27 0.38 26.16
C GLY A 590 2.39 1.15 24.84
N TYR A 591 3.09 2.29 24.83
CA TYR A 591 3.34 3.07 23.62
C TYR A 591 4.18 2.30 22.58
N LEU A 592 5.23 1.60 23.01
CA LEU A 592 6.04 0.72 22.15
C LEU A 592 5.20 -0.39 21.52
N VAL A 593 4.38 -1.07 22.34
CA VAL A 593 3.48 -2.14 21.87
C VAL A 593 2.43 -1.58 20.91
N ASN A 594 1.83 -0.43 21.21
CA ASN A 594 0.81 0.22 20.39
C ASN A 594 1.29 0.57 18.98
N TYR A 595 2.50 1.15 18.86
CA TYR A 595 3.00 1.68 17.59
C TYR A 595 3.89 0.72 16.80
N LEU A 596 4.53 -0.27 17.42
CA LEU A 596 5.42 -1.22 16.72
C LEU A 596 4.88 -2.66 16.71
N VAL A 597 4.34 -3.16 17.83
CA VAL A 597 3.93 -4.57 17.96
C VAL A 597 2.52 -4.82 17.40
N ILE A 598 1.53 -4.03 17.81
CA ILE A 598 0.14 -4.15 17.36
C ILE A 598 -0.02 -4.02 15.82
N PRO A 599 0.63 -3.10 15.08
CA PRO A 599 0.57 -3.11 13.61
C PRO A 599 1.00 -4.47 13.03
N THR A 600 2.15 -4.93 13.47
CA THR A 600 2.86 -6.10 12.95
C THR A 600 2.11 -7.39 13.26
N VAL A 601 1.61 -7.54 14.50
CA VAL A 601 0.82 -8.70 14.94
C VAL A 601 -0.54 -8.75 14.24
N LEU A 602 -1.21 -7.62 14.02
CA LEU A 602 -2.47 -7.60 13.26
C LEU A 602 -2.23 -7.91 11.77
N TYR A 603 -1.14 -7.42 11.18
CA TYR A 603 -0.77 -7.67 9.79
C TYR A 603 -0.46 -9.16 9.53
N ILE A 604 0.42 -9.76 10.34
CA ILE A 604 0.75 -11.20 10.31
C ILE A 604 -0.50 -12.05 10.66
N GLY A 605 -1.25 -11.61 11.68
CA GLY A 605 -2.44 -12.29 12.16
C GLY A 605 -3.59 -12.36 11.14
N PHE A 606 -3.65 -11.44 10.16
CA PHE A 606 -4.76 -11.37 9.20
C PHE A 606 -4.35 -11.64 7.74
N ASN A 607 -3.10 -11.35 7.32
CA ASN A 607 -2.58 -11.85 6.05
C ASN A 607 -2.58 -13.40 6.09
N ARG A 608 -3.07 -14.05 5.03
CA ARG A 608 -3.23 -15.52 4.98
C ARG A 608 -2.04 -16.21 4.33
N THR A 609 -1.26 -15.50 3.51
CA THR A 609 -0.03 -15.99 2.88
C THR A 609 1.14 -15.86 3.84
N LEU A 610 1.36 -14.66 4.39
CA LEU A 610 2.43 -14.39 5.36
C LEU A 610 2.37 -15.32 6.57
N ARG A 611 1.15 -15.61 7.07
CA ARG A 611 0.91 -16.55 8.18
C ARG A 611 1.05 -18.02 7.80
N ARG A 612 0.93 -18.37 6.51
CA ARG A 612 1.22 -19.73 6.03
C ARG A 612 2.72 -19.97 6.11
N GLU A 613 3.54 -19.00 5.71
CA GLU A 613 5.00 -19.13 5.70
C GLU A 613 5.62 -18.95 7.09
N MET A 614 5.21 -17.95 7.88
CA MET A 614 5.73 -17.75 9.24
C MET A 614 5.39 -18.88 10.24
N PHE A 615 4.41 -19.74 9.94
CA PHE A 615 3.96 -20.81 10.83
C PHE A 615 3.90 -22.19 10.15
N ALA A 616 4.57 -22.38 9.00
CA ALA A 616 4.70 -23.68 8.33
C ALA A 616 5.65 -24.62 9.10
N ARG A 617 5.18 -25.19 10.21
CA ARG A 617 5.86 -26.31 10.85
C ARG A 617 5.66 -27.57 10.00
N GLN A 618 6.73 -28.27 9.67
CA GLN A 618 6.68 -29.50 8.86
C GLN A 618 5.81 -30.57 9.54
N SER A 619 4.69 -30.92 8.92
CA SER A 619 3.96 -32.17 9.19
C SER A 619 3.32 -32.66 7.89
N GLY A 620 3.95 -33.63 7.24
CA GLY A 620 3.47 -34.14 5.96
C GLY A 620 2.12 -34.86 6.10
N LYS A 621 1.15 -34.45 5.28
CA LYS A 621 0.03 -35.27 4.81
C LYS A 621 -0.47 -34.70 3.49
N GLU A 622 -0.75 -35.60 2.55
CA GLU A 622 -0.88 -35.25 1.14
C GLU A 622 -2.24 -34.62 0.78
N LEU A 623 -2.22 -34.01 -0.40
CA LEU A 623 -3.31 -33.33 -1.13
C LEU A 623 -4.72 -33.93 -0.92
N PRO A 624 -5.76 -33.08 -0.87
CA PRO A 624 -6.41 -32.72 -2.13
C PRO A 624 -6.83 -31.24 -2.30
N LYS A 625 -7.10 -30.85 -3.55
CA LYS A 625 -7.50 -29.50 -3.99
C LYS A 625 -8.96 -29.16 -3.65
N SER A 626 -9.32 -28.86 -2.39
CA SER A 626 -10.76 -28.69 -2.03
C SER A 626 -11.16 -27.66 -0.94
N SER A 627 -10.33 -26.67 -0.57
CA SER A 627 -10.66 -25.75 0.55
C SER A 627 -10.43 -24.23 0.36
N VAL A 628 -10.23 -23.76 -0.87
CA VAL A 628 -10.45 -22.32 -1.21
C VAL A 628 -11.88 -22.09 -1.73
N LEU A 629 -12.61 -23.16 -2.06
CA LEU A 629 -13.86 -23.11 -2.82
C LEU A 629 -15.10 -22.55 -2.10
N PHE A 630 -14.96 -21.90 -0.93
CA PHE A 630 -16.01 -21.01 -0.41
C PHE A 630 -15.91 -19.56 -0.95
N ALA A 631 -15.12 -19.36 -2.01
CA ALA A 631 -15.63 -19.17 -3.37
C ALA A 631 -14.58 -19.85 -4.30
N LEU A 632 -14.87 -20.78 -5.25
CA LEU A 632 -15.95 -20.75 -6.24
C LEU A 632 -16.41 -22.15 -6.90
N SER A 633 -17.72 -22.56 -6.94
CA SER A 633 -18.35 -23.58 -7.88
C SER A 633 -19.69 -23.20 -8.63
N THR A 634 -20.79 -22.72 -7.99
CA THR A 634 -22.01 -22.13 -8.65
C THR A 634 -22.13 -20.58 -8.74
N ARG A 635 -22.59 -19.86 -9.78
CA ARG A 635 -22.97 -20.25 -11.15
C ARG A 635 -21.87 -21.02 -11.87
N LYS A 636 -22.18 -22.19 -12.40
CA LYS A 636 -23.26 -23.12 -11.96
C LYS A 636 -22.88 -24.54 -12.37
N THR A 637 -22.21 -25.21 -11.45
CA THR A 637 -22.17 -26.67 -11.29
C THR A 637 -21.84 -26.96 -9.82
#